data_AF-A0A0F9DTC6-F1
#
_entry.id   AF-A0A0F9DTC6-F1
#
_cell.length_a   1.000
_cell.length_b   1.000
_cell.length_c   1.000
_cell.angle_alpha   90.00
_cell.angle_beta   90.00
_cell.angle_gamma   90.00
#
_symmetry.space_group_name_H-M   'P 1'
#
loop_
_entity.id
_entity.type
_entity.pdbx_description
1 polymer ?
#
loop_
_entity_poly.entity_id
_entity_poly.type
_entity_poly.pdbx_seq_one_letter_code
_entity_poly.pdbx_strand_id
1 'polypeptide(L)'
;MNEDGLGARLRDWINEGAGRWITMIVAVLVVGGAVAVFVKYSGGPGSKARAAAKAGRRSYYVCPACDAKGEMRVPYGVKWPVACPKCKEVKAIAGILCRKCSKIIPAVDKPFFRCPECGATFDTRFTDQGNPAPPPL
;
A
#
# COMPACT_ATOMS: atom_id res chain seq x y z
N MET A 1 -45.00 -37.82 4.91
CA MET A 1 -45.09 -36.41 5.36
C MET A 1 -45.29 -35.58 4.09
N ASN A 2 -46.40 -34.85 3.99
CA ASN A 2 -46.84 -34.21 2.74
C ASN A 2 -46.11 -32.87 2.53
N GLU A 3 -44.97 -32.90 1.86
CA GLU A 3 -44.20 -31.69 1.51
C GLU A 3 -44.80 -30.95 0.30
N ASP A 4 -45.60 -31.63 -0.52
CA ASP A 4 -46.16 -31.07 -1.77
C ASP A 4 -47.28 -30.04 -1.55
N GLY A 5 -48.00 -30.14 -0.43
CA GLY A 5 -49.14 -29.26 -0.13
C GLY A 5 -48.76 -27.90 0.47
N LEU A 6 -47.58 -27.80 1.11
CA LEU A 6 -47.17 -26.60 1.81
C LEU A 6 -46.64 -25.52 0.83
N GLY A 7 -45.88 -25.95 -0.17
CA GLY A 7 -45.28 -25.06 -1.17
C GLY A 7 -46.31 -24.40 -2.10
N ALA A 8 -47.36 -25.15 -2.50
CA ALA A 8 -48.44 -24.61 -3.33
C ALA A 8 -49.24 -23.55 -2.56
N ARG A 9 -49.63 -23.86 -1.32
CA ARG A 9 -50.35 -22.92 -0.44
C ARG A 9 -49.56 -21.66 -0.13
N LEU A 10 -48.23 -21.79 0.02
CA LEU A 10 -47.35 -20.64 0.23
C LEU A 10 -47.27 -19.76 -1.03
N ARG A 11 -47.19 -20.35 -2.23
CA ARG A 11 -47.19 -19.61 -3.49
C ARG A 11 -48.50 -18.85 -3.72
N ASP A 12 -49.63 -19.47 -3.46
CA ASP A 12 -50.94 -18.82 -3.63
C ASP A 12 -51.09 -17.65 -2.64
N TRP A 13 -50.67 -17.84 -1.38
CA TRP A 13 -50.66 -16.78 -0.37
C TRP A 13 -49.70 -15.63 -0.71
N ILE A 14 -48.51 -15.91 -1.24
CA ILE A 14 -47.56 -14.87 -1.68
C ILE A 14 -48.16 -14.01 -2.81
N ASN A 15 -49.02 -14.60 -3.65
CA ASN A 15 -49.61 -13.92 -4.80
C ASN A 15 -50.92 -13.18 -4.48
N GLU A 16 -51.61 -13.50 -3.37
CA GLU A 16 -52.90 -12.93 -2.99
C GLU A 16 -52.83 -11.98 -1.78
N GLY A 17 -53.71 -10.97 -1.79
CA GLY A 17 -54.02 -10.13 -0.63
C GLY A 17 -52.80 -9.56 0.10
N ALA A 18 -52.72 -9.83 1.41
CA ALA A 18 -51.69 -9.30 2.30
C ALA A 18 -50.29 -9.93 2.07
N GLY A 19 -50.20 -11.16 1.57
CA GLY A 19 -48.92 -11.85 1.38
C GLY A 19 -48.07 -11.22 0.28
N ARG A 20 -48.70 -10.69 -0.77
CA ARG A 20 -48.04 -9.93 -1.84
C ARG A 20 -47.42 -8.63 -1.34
N TRP A 21 -48.11 -7.90 -0.47
CA TRP A 21 -47.59 -6.66 0.11
C TRP A 21 -46.41 -6.92 1.05
N ILE A 22 -46.51 -7.97 1.87
CA ILE A 22 -45.43 -8.38 2.77
C ILE A 22 -44.19 -8.78 1.98
N THR A 23 -44.33 -9.58 0.93
CA THR A 23 -43.19 -10.01 0.09
C THR A 23 -42.54 -8.84 -0.65
N MET A 24 -43.31 -7.89 -1.16
CA MET A 24 -42.77 -6.67 -1.78
C MET A 24 -41.96 -5.83 -0.79
N ILE A 25 -42.45 -5.65 0.44
CA ILE A 25 -41.73 -4.89 1.48
C ILE A 25 -40.42 -5.59 1.84
N VAL A 26 -40.44 -6.90 2.06
CA VAL A 26 -39.23 -7.68 2.38
C VAL A 26 -38.23 -7.61 1.23
N ALA A 27 -38.67 -7.75 -0.02
CA ALA A 27 -37.80 -7.64 -1.19
C ALA A 27 -37.14 -6.26 -1.28
N VAL A 28 -37.91 -5.18 -1.06
CA VAL A 28 -37.38 -3.81 -1.05
C VAL A 28 -36.37 -3.62 0.09
N LEU A 29 -36.63 -4.16 1.28
CA LEU A 29 -35.69 -4.08 2.41
C LEU A 29 -34.39 -4.85 2.15
N VAL A 30 -34.48 -6.04 1.56
CA VAL A 30 -33.30 -6.85 1.22
C VAL A 30 -32.48 -6.16 0.13
N VAL A 31 -33.12 -5.69 -0.95
CA VAL A 31 -32.43 -5.00 -2.05
C VAL A 31 -31.86 -3.66 -1.57
N GLY A 32 -32.64 -2.87 -0.82
CA GLY A 32 -32.19 -1.61 -0.25
C GLY A 32 -31.02 -1.78 0.72
N GLY A 33 -31.09 -2.80 1.58
CA GLY A 33 -29.99 -3.19 2.48
C GLY A 33 -28.73 -3.59 1.70
N ALA A 34 -28.87 -4.43 0.67
CA ALA A 34 -27.76 -4.84 -0.18
C ALA A 34 -27.11 -3.66 -0.91
N VAL A 35 -27.91 -2.72 -1.43
CA VAL A 35 -27.40 -1.49 -2.07
C VAL A 35 -26.69 -0.60 -1.06
N ALA A 36 -27.24 -0.41 0.14
CA ALA A 36 -26.61 0.41 1.18
C ALA A 36 -25.27 -0.19 1.64
N VAL A 37 -25.20 -1.51 1.82
CA VAL A 37 -23.96 -2.24 2.09
C VAL A 37 -22.99 -2.07 0.93
N PHE A 38 -23.44 -2.31 -0.30
CA PHE A 38 -22.60 -2.15 -1.49
C PHE A 38 -22.01 -0.74 -1.56
N VAL A 39 -22.82 0.32 -1.47
CA VAL A 39 -22.34 1.72 -1.49
C VAL A 39 -21.35 2.02 -0.36
N LYS A 40 -21.61 1.50 0.86
CA LYS A 40 -20.73 1.72 2.01
C LYS A 40 -19.37 1.02 1.86
N TYR A 41 -19.36 -0.17 1.27
CA TYR A 41 -18.16 -1.01 1.14
C TYR A 41 -17.49 -0.93 -0.24
N SER A 42 -18.14 -0.33 -1.24
CA SER A 42 -17.62 -0.07 -2.58
C SER A 42 -16.82 1.21 -2.68
N GLY A 43 -16.41 1.81 -1.55
CA GLY A 43 -15.38 2.85 -1.49
C GLY A 43 -14.09 2.30 -2.08
N GLY A 44 -13.99 2.39 -3.41
CA GLY A 44 -13.15 1.51 -4.20
C GLY A 44 -11.65 1.66 -3.93
N PRO A 45 -10.86 0.58 -4.13
CA PRO A 45 -9.42 0.54 -3.88
C PRO A 45 -8.59 1.54 -4.72
N GLY A 46 -9.20 2.20 -5.72
CA GLY A 46 -8.51 3.09 -6.66
C GLY A 46 -8.13 4.47 -6.12
N SER A 47 -8.87 5.03 -5.16
CA SER A 47 -8.60 6.40 -4.67
C SER A 47 -7.33 6.47 -3.80
N LYS A 48 -7.16 5.47 -2.93
CA LYS A 48 -5.96 5.35 -2.08
C LYS A 48 -4.73 4.94 -2.88
N ALA A 49 -4.88 4.05 -3.88
CA ALA A 49 -3.78 3.65 -4.75
C ALA A 49 -3.23 4.82 -5.59
N ARG A 50 -4.10 5.68 -6.14
CA ARG A 50 -3.68 6.88 -6.90
C ARG A 50 -3.00 7.93 -6.01
N ALA A 51 -3.48 8.11 -4.77
CA ALA A 51 -2.84 8.99 -3.81
C ALA A 51 -1.44 8.49 -3.38
N ALA A 52 -1.29 7.17 -3.18
CA ALA A 52 0.00 6.55 -2.87
C ALA A 52 0.99 6.65 -4.05
N ALA A 53 0.53 6.46 -5.29
CA ALA A 53 1.36 6.58 -6.48
C ALA A 53 1.92 8.00 -6.66
N LYS A 54 1.11 9.04 -6.39
CA LYS A 54 1.54 10.44 -6.49
C LYS A 54 2.51 10.85 -5.37
N ALA A 55 2.51 10.14 -4.24
CA ALA A 55 3.36 10.44 -3.12
C ALA A 55 4.85 10.08 -3.37
N GLY A 56 5.18 9.17 -4.29
CA GLY A 56 6.56 8.70 -4.50
C GLY A 56 7.12 7.91 -3.31
N ARG A 57 8.35 7.43 -3.44
CA ARG A 57 9.10 6.75 -2.37
C ARG A 57 10.00 7.73 -1.64
N ARG A 58 10.11 7.60 -0.31
CA ARG A 58 11.15 8.30 0.46
C ARG A 58 12.47 7.59 0.22
N SER A 59 13.50 8.34 -0.10
CA SER A 59 14.83 7.80 -0.33
C SER A 59 15.86 8.83 0.13
N TYR A 60 16.97 8.36 0.68
CA TYR A 60 18.10 9.23 0.98
C TYR A 60 18.85 9.50 -0.32
N TYR A 61 19.47 10.68 -0.41
CA TYR A 61 20.31 11.05 -1.54
C TYR A 61 21.66 11.58 -1.06
N VAL A 62 22.66 11.43 -1.93
CA VAL A 62 23.97 12.07 -1.81
C VAL A 62 24.28 12.72 -3.14
N CYS A 63 24.64 14.00 -3.13
CA CYS A 63 25.03 14.73 -4.32
C CYS A 63 26.55 14.90 -4.36
N PRO A 64 27.26 14.28 -5.31
CA PRO A 64 28.71 14.41 -5.43
C PRO A 64 29.17 15.78 -5.96
N ALA A 65 28.26 16.61 -6.49
CA ALA A 65 28.61 17.94 -7.00
C ALA A 65 28.65 19.03 -5.92
N CYS A 66 27.88 18.87 -4.85
CA CYS A 66 27.76 19.88 -3.79
C CYS A 66 27.78 19.28 -2.37
N ASP A 67 28.13 17.99 -2.25
CA ASP A 67 28.14 17.20 -1.01
C ASP A 67 26.84 17.24 -0.19
N ALA A 68 25.73 17.63 -0.82
CA ALA A 68 24.43 17.65 -0.18
C ALA A 68 23.95 16.22 0.09
N LYS A 69 23.58 15.95 1.34
CA LYS A 69 22.94 14.71 1.77
C LYS A 69 21.66 14.99 2.53
N GLY A 70 20.66 14.13 2.34
CA GLY A 70 19.37 14.28 3.01
C GLY A 70 18.35 13.25 2.55
N GLU A 71 17.14 13.37 3.07
CA GLU A 71 15.97 12.64 2.56
C GLU A 71 15.32 13.44 1.43
N MET A 72 14.89 12.76 0.38
CA MET A 72 14.04 13.33 -0.65
C MET A 72 12.95 12.33 -1.07
N ARG A 73 11.89 12.87 -1.66
CA ARG A 73 10.82 12.05 -2.24
C ARG A 73 11.09 11.87 -3.73
N VAL A 74 11.27 10.63 -4.15
CA VAL A 74 11.52 10.27 -5.54
C VAL A 74 10.27 9.64 -6.11
N PRO A 75 9.73 10.14 -7.25
CA PRO A 75 8.60 9.49 -7.90
C PRO A 75 8.89 8.02 -8.23
N TYR A 76 7.88 7.16 -8.14
CA TYR A 76 8.02 5.78 -8.57
C TYR A 76 8.38 5.73 -10.07
N GLY A 77 9.31 4.85 -10.45
CA GLY A 77 9.77 4.70 -11.84
C GLY A 77 10.94 5.61 -12.25
N VAL A 78 11.34 6.58 -11.40
CA VAL A 78 12.54 7.39 -11.67
C VAL A 78 13.80 6.63 -11.27
N LYS A 79 14.75 6.53 -12.21
CA LYS A 79 16.09 5.95 -11.99
C LYS A 79 17.05 7.03 -11.54
N TRP A 80 18.01 6.64 -10.71
CA TRP A 80 19.14 7.49 -10.33
C TRP A 80 20.16 7.54 -11.47
N PRO A 81 20.93 8.63 -11.65
CA PRO A 81 20.95 9.85 -10.83
C PRO A 81 19.77 10.79 -11.08
N VAL A 82 19.39 11.59 -10.07
CA VAL A 82 18.28 12.57 -10.13
C VAL A 82 18.78 13.99 -9.86
N ALA A 83 17.93 14.98 -10.12
CA ALA A 83 18.23 16.38 -9.81
C ALA A 83 18.40 16.58 -8.30
N CYS A 84 19.54 17.14 -7.89
CA CYS A 84 19.78 17.52 -6.51
C CYS A 84 18.86 18.69 -6.12
N PRO A 85 18.16 18.64 -4.98
CA PRO A 85 17.31 19.74 -4.54
C PRO A 85 18.08 21.02 -4.17
N LYS A 86 19.40 20.94 -3.93
CA LYS A 86 20.25 22.11 -3.61
C LYS A 86 20.88 22.74 -4.85
N CYS A 87 21.71 22.00 -5.59
CA CYS A 87 22.42 22.53 -6.76
C CYS A 87 21.68 22.37 -8.08
N LYS A 88 20.52 21.68 -8.10
CA LYS A 88 19.70 21.39 -9.29
C LYS A 88 20.38 20.53 -10.37
N GLU A 89 21.62 20.11 -10.18
CA GLU A 89 22.30 19.19 -11.11
C GLU A 89 21.76 17.76 -11.01
N VAL A 90 21.64 17.08 -12.15
CA VAL A 90 21.22 15.67 -12.25
C VAL A 90 22.38 14.72 -11.94
N LYS A 91 22.94 14.85 -10.73
CA LYS A 91 24.04 14.02 -10.23
C LYS A 91 23.76 13.41 -8.87
N ALA A 92 22.63 13.71 -8.23
CA ALA A 92 22.31 13.10 -6.95
C ALA A 92 22.13 11.59 -7.16
N ILE A 93 22.75 10.79 -6.29
CA ILE A 93 22.68 9.33 -6.28
C ILE A 93 21.93 8.85 -5.05
N ALA A 94 21.47 7.60 -5.09
CA ALA A 94 20.81 6.98 -3.96
C ALA A 94 21.77 6.93 -2.75
N GLY A 95 21.24 7.23 -1.57
CA GLY A 95 21.94 7.11 -0.30
C GLY A 95 21.32 6.04 0.59
N ILE A 96 22.12 5.53 1.52
CA ILE A 96 21.70 4.63 2.59
C ILE A 96 21.93 5.35 3.92
N LEU A 97 20.98 5.25 4.85
CA LEU A 97 21.18 5.71 6.22
C LEU A 97 21.81 4.60 7.05
N CYS A 98 23.02 4.82 7.54
CA CYS A 98 23.64 3.91 8.51
C CYS A 98 22.92 4.04 9.86
N ARG A 99 22.25 2.98 10.33
CA ARG A 99 21.53 3.02 11.62
C ARG A 99 22.44 3.15 12.84
N LYS A 100 23.72 2.77 12.74
CA LYS A 100 24.66 2.86 13.86
C LYS A 100 25.18 4.27 14.09
N CYS A 101 25.51 5.00 13.03
CA CYS A 101 26.08 6.35 13.14
C CYS A 101 25.16 7.46 12.61
N SER A 102 23.95 7.12 12.16
CA SER A 102 22.97 8.04 11.56
C SER A 102 23.51 8.88 10.40
N LYS A 103 24.61 8.45 9.77
CA LYS A 103 25.20 9.12 8.61
C LYS A 103 24.60 8.56 7.32
N ILE A 104 24.31 9.47 6.39
CA ILE A 104 23.92 9.13 5.02
C ILE A 104 25.19 8.94 4.20
N ILE A 105 25.26 7.82 3.50
CA ILE A 105 26.38 7.40 2.67
C ILE A 105 25.86 6.98 1.30
N PRO A 106 26.68 7.06 0.24
CA PRO A 106 26.27 6.65 -1.09
C PRO A 106 25.91 5.16 -1.10
N ALA A 107 24.77 4.83 -1.71
CA ALA A 107 24.41 3.46 -1.99
C ALA A 107 25.40 2.88 -3.00
N VAL A 108 25.84 1.65 -2.76
CA VAL A 108 26.71 0.91 -3.67
C VAL A 108 25.96 -0.32 -4.12
N ASP A 109 26.02 -0.67 -5.40
CA ASP A 109 25.48 -1.92 -5.95
C ASP A 109 26.31 -3.13 -5.49
N LYS A 110 26.28 -3.39 -4.19
CA LYS A 110 26.92 -4.54 -3.54
C LYS A 110 25.96 -5.13 -2.50
N PRO A 111 25.87 -6.46 -2.40
CA PRO A 111 25.01 -7.13 -1.45
C PRO A 111 25.44 -6.88 0.00
N PHE A 112 26.74 -6.70 0.22
CA PHE A 112 27.29 -6.32 1.51
C PHE A 112 27.99 -4.98 1.39
N PHE A 113 27.62 -4.06 2.26
CA PHE A 113 28.18 -2.73 2.32
C PHE A 113 28.71 -2.46 3.72
N ARG A 114 29.99 -2.03 3.81
CA ARG A 114 30.62 -1.64 5.06
C ARG A 114 30.63 -0.12 5.17
N CYS A 115 30.05 0.42 6.23
CA CYS A 115 30.05 1.85 6.49
C CYS A 115 31.49 2.33 6.77
N PRO A 116 32.01 3.31 6.00
CA PRO A 116 33.37 3.80 6.18
C PRO A 116 33.56 4.56 7.50
N GLU A 117 32.46 5.04 8.10
CA GLU A 117 32.49 5.90 9.29
C GLU A 117 32.51 5.10 10.59
N CYS A 118 31.74 4.00 10.66
CA CYS A 118 31.61 3.20 11.88
C CYS A 118 32.05 1.74 11.69
N GLY A 119 32.50 1.37 10.48
CA GLY A 119 32.97 0.02 10.15
C GLY A 119 31.89 -1.06 10.12
N ALA A 120 30.61 -0.71 10.28
CA ALA A 120 29.51 -1.67 10.36
C ALA A 120 29.14 -2.22 8.97
N THR A 121 28.97 -3.53 8.88
CA THR A 121 28.54 -4.21 7.66
C THR A 121 27.02 -4.34 7.65
N PHE A 122 26.41 -3.93 6.54
CA PHE A 122 24.99 -4.02 6.27
C PHE A 122 24.79 -4.94 5.06
N ASP A 123 23.82 -5.84 5.15
CA ASP A 123 23.38 -6.62 4.01
C ASP A 123 22.16 -5.92 3.40
N THR A 124 22.34 -5.42 2.18
CA THR A 124 21.32 -4.66 1.44
C THR A 124 20.20 -5.56 0.91
N ARG A 125 20.33 -6.89 1.02
CA ARG A 125 19.27 -7.84 0.66
C ARG A 125 18.13 -7.90 1.68
N PHE A 126 18.38 -7.48 2.91
CA PHE A 126 17.39 -7.56 4.01
C PHE A 126 16.60 -6.26 4.24
N THR A 127 16.86 -5.20 3.48
CA THR A 127 16.18 -3.91 3.69
C THR A 127 14.74 -3.83 3.16
N ASP A 128 14.26 -4.87 2.47
CA ASP A 128 12.92 -4.87 1.86
C ASP A 128 11.86 -5.64 2.66
N GLN A 129 12.22 -6.39 3.71
CA GLN A 129 11.26 -7.17 4.49
C GLN A 129 11.55 -7.06 5.98
N GLY A 130 10.57 -6.52 6.73
CA GLY A 130 10.67 -6.23 8.16
C GLY A 130 10.84 -7.44 9.08
N ASN A 131 12.00 -8.09 9.02
CA ASN A 131 12.45 -9.04 10.03
C ASN A 131 13.82 -8.60 10.59
N PRO A 132 14.00 -8.55 11.92
CA PRO A 132 15.30 -8.30 12.51
C PRO A 132 16.23 -9.49 12.29
N ALA A 133 17.47 -9.21 11.92
CA ALA A 133 18.52 -10.22 11.76
C ALA A 133 18.74 -10.97 13.10
N PRO A 134 19.01 -12.29 13.07
CA PRO A 134 19.39 -13.02 14.26
C PRO A 134 20.73 -12.49 14.81
N PRO A 135 20.94 -12.54 16.14
CA PRO A 135 22.20 -12.11 16.74
C PRO A 135 23.37 -12.99 16.24
N PRO A 136 24.59 -12.43 16.13
CA PRO A 136 25.77 -13.20 15.79
C PRO A 136 26.08 -14.26 16.87
N LEU A 137 26.48 -15.46 16.43
CA LEU A 137 27.03 -16.54 17.25
C LEU A 137 28.42 -16.17 17.79
#